data_AF-A0AAW5UTD8-F1
#
_entry.id   AF-A0AAW5UTD8-F1
#
_cell.length_a   1.000
_cell.length_b   1.000
_cell.length_c   1.000
_cell.angle_alpha   90.00
_cell.angle_beta   90.00
_cell.angle_gamma   90.00
#
_symmetry.space_group_name_H-M   'P 1'
#
loop_
_entity.id
_entity.type
_entity.pdbx_description
1 polymer ?
#
loop_
_entity_poly.entity_id
_entity_poly.type
_entity_poly.pdbx_seq_one_letter_code
_entity_poly.pdbx_strand_id
1 'polypeptide(L)'
;MALTSEEEAKVKAIIAAFDGAQQVADLPAADTSSTDKQIEVYDRKTGTAQQMSLKDAVDMGQNLWCGRVWNLDNATPQAATYVGSLELLRELPIQLGLGCYLVKNDHSRRKLDSKDHHKYATGEAAKLDGSEGHYQWGWNRKFYLVFKTVGRLFYMKVGLTPIKGEYNYTIPIGSRSASGHATLERSTGRLVSFLNTDADYRGGNNDATLDNTNRSFLGKPACNQNTEYWRAAARKNGTGWLCSSMRHFAVTAALFGVIFGTHYAQAAVNTERDANGLYQGGLGPGVAQKDWSAWNSYNGCRPLVPMDAGLDLGDSCGETTVNILNDDGSTWYAAKVNSFFGLKNSYGHLWYHMDDEFVRVNEDTTVTHLVAPSIYGSWTVGNATGMIAYSTSIKKGEGWATMLSMDNLENFPTAVGGSQTTYWCAYYWNTSGATSGFRLCLRGGSVSDGGHCGLSALSDYGDVSLACVNCGAALCEAVEEWPVEPVYVAA
;
A
#
# COMPACT_ATOMS: atom_id res chain seq x y z
N MET A 1 -43.37 -61.15 -1.37
CA MET A 1 -44.06 -60.00 -2.01
C MET A 1 -43.46 -59.85 -3.38
N ALA A 2 -44.28 -59.89 -4.43
CA ALA A 2 -43.81 -59.56 -5.78
C ALA A 2 -43.65 -58.05 -5.89
N LEU A 3 -42.59 -57.59 -6.55
CA LEU A 3 -42.43 -56.18 -6.88
C LEU A 3 -43.60 -55.75 -7.77
N THR A 4 -44.09 -54.55 -7.56
CA THR A 4 -45.05 -53.92 -8.48
C THR A 4 -44.37 -53.67 -9.83
N SER A 5 -45.15 -53.55 -10.90
CA SER A 5 -44.61 -53.30 -12.25
C SER A 5 -43.75 -52.02 -12.32
N GLU A 6 -44.04 -51.02 -11.48
CA GLU A 6 -43.28 -49.77 -11.39
C GLU A 6 -41.94 -49.97 -10.66
N GLU A 7 -41.90 -50.83 -9.64
CA GLU A 7 -40.66 -51.22 -8.96
C GLU A 7 -39.80 -52.11 -9.85
N GLU A 8 -40.38 -53.04 -10.61
CA GLU A 8 -39.64 -53.84 -11.60
C GLU A 8 -39.01 -52.96 -12.69
N ALA A 9 -39.71 -51.91 -13.15
CA ALA A 9 -39.15 -50.97 -14.11
C ALA A 9 -37.94 -50.21 -13.55
N LYS A 10 -38.02 -49.79 -12.28
CA LYS A 10 -36.88 -49.14 -11.58
C LYS A 10 -35.70 -50.09 -11.40
N VAL A 11 -35.96 -51.33 -11.00
CA VAL A 11 -34.90 -52.34 -10.84
C VAL A 11 -34.23 -52.65 -12.17
N LYS A 12 -34.99 -52.77 -13.27
CA LYS A 12 -34.43 -52.94 -14.62
C LYS A 12 -33.57 -51.76 -15.05
N ALA A 13 -33.97 -50.53 -14.72
CA ALA A 13 -33.17 -49.33 -15.01
C ALA A 13 -31.87 -49.31 -14.20
N ILE A 14 -31.90 -49.71 -12.93
CA ILE A 14 -30.70 -49.82 -12.08
C ILE A 14 -29.73 -50.89 -12.62
N ILE A 15 -30.25 -52.06 -13.00
CA ILE A 15 -29.44 -53.14 -13.57
C ILE A 15 -28.79 -52.67 -14.87
N ALA A 16 -29.54 -52.05 -15.77
CA ALA A 16 -29.00 -51.51 -17.02
C ALA A 16 -27.92 -50.44 -16.79
N ALA A 17 -28.08 -49.59 -15.77
CA ALA A 17 -27.07 -48.59 -15.41
C ALA A 17 -25.81 -49.23 -14.80
N PHE A 18 -25.96 -50.29 -14.00
CA PHE A 18 -24.85 -51.04 -13.41
C PHE A 18 -24.06 -51.82 -14.47
N ASP A 19 -24.75 -52.49 -15.39
CA ASP A 19 -24.14 -53.26 -16.48
C ASP A 19 -23.42 -52.34 -17.48
N GLY A 20 -23.85 -51.09 -17.62
CA GLY A 20 -23.23 -50.07 -18.47
C GLY A 20 -22.09 -49.28 -17.81
N ALA A 21 -21.81 -49.49 -16.52
CA ALA A 21 -20.78 -48.74 -15.80
C ALA A 21 -19.37 -49.23 -16.18
N GLN A 22 -18.47 -48.29 -16.45
CA GLN A 22 -17.06 -48.56 -16.76
C GLN A 22 -16.16 -48.07 -15.63
N GLN A 23 -15.03 -48.75 -15.38
CA GLN A 23 -14.01 -48.21 -14.49
C GLN A 23 -13.33 -47.02 -15.16
N VAL A 24 -12.90 -46.03 -14.36
CA VAL A 24 -12.25 -44.82 -14.87
C VAL A 24 -11.02 -45.13 -15.74
N ALA A 25 -10.29 -46.20 -15.43
CA ALA A 25 -9.11 -46.63 -16.19
C ALA A 25 -9.45 -47.20 -17.58
N ASP A 26 -10.68 -47.63 -17.78
CA ASP A 26 -11.16 -48.24 -19.04
C ASP A 26 -11.90 -47.23 -19.93
N LEU A 27 -12.07 -46.00 -19.45
CA LEU A 27 -12.67 -44.92 -20.22
C LEU A 27 -11.69 -44.40 -21.29
N PRO A 28 -12.17 -44.06 -22.50
CA PRO A 28 -11.35 -43.38 -23.48
C PRO A 28 -10.89 -42.02 -22.94
N ALA A 29 -9.71 -41.58 -23.35
CA ALA A 29 -9.22 -40.25 -23.02
C ALA A 29 -10.23 -39.20 -23.51
N ALA A 30 -10.65 -38.31 -22.61
CA ALA A 30 -11.52 -37.21 -22.98
C ALA A 30 -10.79 -36.26 -23.95
N ASP A 31 -11.53 -35.61 -24.84
CA ASP A 31 -10.97 -34.51 -25.63
C ASP A 31 -10.50 -33.36 -24.71
N THR A 32 -9.81 -32.35 -25.24
CA THR A 32 -9.39 -31.20 -24.43
C THR A 32 -10.44 -30.08 -24.40
N SER A 33 -11.64 -30.30 -24.95
CA SER A 33 -12.71 -29.32 -24.91
C SER A 33 -13.31 -29.25 -23.51
N SER A 34 -13.48 -28.06 -22.96
CA SER A 34 -13.99 -27.85 -21.59
C SER A 34 -15.42 -27.33 -21.56
N THR A 35 -16.01 -27.01 -22.71
CA THR A 35 -17.29 -26.30 -22.83
C THR A 35 -18.50 -27.17 -22.56
N ASP A 36 -18.43 -28.47 -22.85
CA ASP A 36 -19.59 -29.38 -22.77
C ASP A 36 -19.48 -30.38 -21.61
N LYS A 37 -18.49 -30.23 -20.73
CA LYS A 37 -18.21 -31.15 -19.62
C LYS A 37 -18.73 -30.60 -18.31
N GLN A 38 -19.37 -31.46 -17.52
CA GLN A 38 -19.84 -31.14 -16.18
C GLN A 38 -19.22 -32.07 -15.14
N ILE A 39 -19.02 -31.53 -13.94
CA ILE A 39 -18.59 -32.26 -12.75
C ILE A 39 -19.66 -32.17 -11.68
N GLU A 40 -19.81 -33.23 -10.90
CA GLU A 40 -20.60 -33.20 -9.68
C GLU A 40 -19.78 -32.54 -8.57
N VAL A 41 -20.36 -31.55 -7.89
CA VAL A 41 -19.76 -30.81 -6.79
C VAL A 41 -20.63 -31.00 -5.56
N TYR A 42 -20.02 -31.46 -4.47
CA TYR A 42 -20.72 -31.68 -3.21
C TYR A 42 -20.45 -30.54 -2.23
N ASP A 43 -21.51 -29.81 -1.86
CA ASP A 43 -21.43 -28.77 -0.83
C ASP A 43 -21.56 -29.41 0.56
N ARG A 44 -20.45 -29.45 1.30
CA ARG A 44 -20.41 -30.00 2.66
C ARG A 44 -21.23 -29.20 3.69
N LYS A 45 -21.52 -27.92 3.45
CA LYS A 45 -22.31 -27.10 4.39
C LYS A 45 -23.80 -27.35 4.25
N THR A 46 -24.28 -27.48 3.01
CA THR A 46 -25.70 -27.71 2.73
C THR A 46 -26.05 -29.19 2.58
N GLY A 47 -25.04 -30.05 2.41
CA GLY A 47 -25.21 -31.48 2.15
C GLY A 47 -25.77 -31.80 0.77
N THR A 48 -25.77 -30.82 -0.15
CA THR A 48 -26.37 -30.95 -1.49
C THR A 48 -25.33 -31.24 -2.55
N ALA A 49 -25.66 -32.16 -3.46
CA ALA A 49 -24.92 -32.37 -4.70
C ALA A 49 -25.43 -31.39 -5.77
N GLN A 50 -24.52 -30.73 -6.46
CA GLN A 50 -24.77 -29.75 -7.50
C GLN A 50 -23.92 -30.08 -8.73
N GLN A 51 -24.22 -29.48 -9.88
CA GLN A 51 -23.40 -29.61 -11.09
C GLN A 51 -22.65 -28.31 -11.38
N MET A 52 -21.43 -28.43 -11.92
CA MET A 52 -20.61 -27.30 -12.37
C MET A 52 -19.95 -27.67 -13.70
N SER A 53 -19.72 -26.69 -14.61
CA SER A 53 -18.93 -27.00 -15.81
C SER A 53 -17.47 -27.23 -15.45
N LEU A 54 -16.77 -28.10 -16.18
CA LEU A 54 -15.33 -28.32 -15.97
C LEU A 54 -14.54 -27.02 -16.21
N LYS A 55 -15.03 -26.18 -17.14
CA LYS A 55 -14.51 -24.83 -17.37
C LYS A 55 -14.64 -23.96 -16.12
N ASP A 56 -15.84 -23.87 -15.53
CA ASP A 56 -16.06 -23.06 -14.33
C ASP A 56 -15.28 -23.59 -13.13
N ALA A 57 -15.12 -24.92 -13.01
CA ALA A 57 -14.32 -25.52 -11.95
C ALA A 57 -12.81 -25.19 -12.07
N VAL A 58 -12.28 -25.22 -13.30
CA VAL A 58 -10.90 -24.81 -13.59
C VAL A 58 -10.75 -23.30 -13.43
N ASP A 59 -11.67 -22.50 -13.94
CA ASP A 59 -11.65 -21.04 -13.82
C ASP A 59 -11.80 -20.60 -12.34
N MET A 60 -12.58 -21.32 -11.54
CA MET A 60 -12.63 -21.15 -10.07
C MET A 60 -11.31 -21.52 -9.39
N GLY A 61 -10.63 -22.57 -9.86
CA GLY A 61 -9.30 -22.97 -9.38
C GLY A 61 -8.15 -22.13 -9.93
N GLN A 62 -8.37 -21.34 -10.98
CA GLN A 62 -7.34 -20.58 -11.72
C GLN A 62 -7.57 -19.07 -11.78
N ASN A 63 -8.54 -18.51 -11.07
CA ASN A 63 -8.63 -17.06 -10.91
C ASN A 63 -7.45 -16.57 -10.06
N LEU A 64 -6.30 -16.39 -10.72
CA LEU A 64 -5.08 -15.78 -10.20
C LEU A 64 -5.25 -14.28 -10.00
N TRP A 65 -6.48 -13.81 -9.79
CA TRP A 65 -6.80 -12.43 -9.47
C TRP A 65 -7.99 -12.34 -8.50
N CYS A 66 -7.97 -11.28 -7.70
CA CYS A 66 -9.01 -10.92 -6.74
C CYS A 66 -9.18 -9.40 -6.71
N GLY A 67 -10.22 -8.90 -6.06
CA GLY A 67 -10.42 -7.46 -5.95
C GLY A 67 -11.61 -7.04 -5.11
N ARG A 68 -11.85 -5.73 -5.11
CA ARG A 68 -12.95 -5.06 -4.42
C ARG A 68 -13.66 -4.10 -5.36
N VAL A 69 -14.92 -3.84 -5.07
CA VAL A 69 -15.77 -2.93 -5.84
C VAL A 69 -16.41 -1.93 -4.91
N TRP A 70 -16.37 -0.66 -5.28
CA TRP A 70 -17.06 0.43 -4.60
C TRP A 70 -18.18 0.96 -5.49
N ASN A 71 -19.34 1.20 -4.88
CA ASN A 71 -20.40 1.94 -5.55
C ASN A 71 -20.18 3.44 -5.29
N LEU A 72 -19.88 4.18 -6.34
CA LEU A 72 -19.56 5.61 -6.28
C LEU A 72 -20.75 6.48 -5.88
N ASP A 73 -21.99 5.97 -6.00
CA ASP A 73 -23.19 6.66 -5.52
C ASP A 73 -23.32 6.59 -3.99
N ASN A 74 -22.65 5.63 -3.35
CA ASN A 74 -22.66 5.48 -1.91
C ASN A 74 -21.56 6.35 -1.31
N ALA A 75 -21.93 7.30 -0.46
CA ALA A 75 -20.99 8.12 0.31
C ALA A 75 -20.30 7.31 1.43
N THR A 76 -19.62 6.22 1.10
CA THR A 76 -18.98 5.30 2.05
C THR A 76 -17.61 4.85 1.55
N PRO A 77 -16.62 4.68 2.44
CA PRO A 77 -15.34 4.11 2.10
C PRO A 77 -15.37 2.59 1.98
N GLN A 78 -16.44 1.95 2.45
CA GLN A 78 -16.56 0.50 2.48
C GLN A 78 -16.83 -0.04 1.08
N ALA A 79 -16.06 -1.06 0.69
CA ALA A 79 -16.31 -1.79 -0.54
C ALA A 79 -17.70 -2.46 -0.46
N ALA A 80 -18.45 -2.40 -1.56
CA ALA A 80 -19.75 -3.02 -1.68
C ALA A 80 -19.66 -4.56 -1.63
N THR A 81 -18.61 -5.13 -2.25
CA THR A 81 -18.33 -6.57 -2.22
C THR A 81 -16.89 -6.87 -2.68
N TYR A 82 -16.47 -8.14 -2.61
CA TYR A 82 -15.29 -8.64 -3.31
C TYR A 82 -15.64 -9.19 -4.70
N VAL A 83 -14.63 -9.33 -5.55
CA VAL A 83 -14.70 -9.95 -6.87
C VAL A 83 -13.47 -10.83 -7.12
N GLY A 84 -13.57 -11.78 -8.05
CA GLY A 84 -12.50 -12.75 -8.32
C GLY A 84 -12.38 -13.81 -7.21
N SER A 85 -11.19 -14.37 -7.04
CA SER A 85 -10.96 -15.46 -6.07
C SER A 85 -10.97 -14.96 -4.63
N LEU A 86 -11.92 -15.45 -3.82
CA LEU A 86 -11.97 -15.18 -2.38
C LEU A 86 -10.80 -15.82 -1.63
N GLU A 87 -10.33 -16.98 -2.06
CA GLU A 87 -9.16 -17.64 -1.48
C GLU A 87 -7.90 -16.82 -1.70
N LEU A 88 -7.67 -16.37 -2.94
CA LEU A 88 -6.56 -15.46 -3.23
C LEU A 88 -6.69 -14.16 -2.44
N LEU A 89 -7.88 -13.60 -2.28
CA LEU A 89 -8.05 -12.37 -1.49
C LEU A 89 -7.67 -12.56 -0.01
N ARG A 90 -8.01 -13.72 0.58
CA ARG A 90 -7.60 -14.08 1.96
C ARG A 90 -6.09 -14.23 2.08
N GLU A 91 -5.47 -14.86 1.09
CA GLU A 91 -4.04 -15.16 1.10
C GLU A 91 -3.18 -14.08 0.42
N LEU A 92 -3.78 -13.00 -0.10
CA LEU A 92 -3.09 -12.03 -0.93
C LEU A 92 -1.81 -11.48 -0.27
N PRO A 93 -1.79 -11.14 1.03
CA PRO A 93 -0.56 -10.71 1.68
C PRO A 93 0.56 -11.75 1.59
N ILE A 94 0.23 -13.03 1.75
CA ILE A 94 1.19 -14.14 1.68
C ILE A 94 1.64 -14.36 0.24
N GLN A 95 0.71 -14.37 -0.72
CA GLN A 95 0.99 -14.61 -2.14
C GLN A 95 1.88 -13.54 -2.77
N LEU A 96 1.77 -12.29 -2.30
CA LEU A 96 2.64 -11.18 -2.71
C LEU A 96 3.95 -11.13 -1.90
N GLY A 97 4.06 -11.90 -0.82
CA GLY A 97 5.16 -11.79 0.14
C GLY A 97 5.20 -10.42 0.81
N LEU A 98 4.05 -9.87 1.21
CA LEU A 98 4.02 -8.61 1.94
C LEU A 98 4.77 -8.72 3.28
N GLY A 99 5.48 -7.66 3.61
CA GLY A 99 6.07 -7.44 4.93
C GLY A 99 7.53 -7.01 4.87
N CYS A 100 8.28 -7.24 5.96
CA CYS A 100 9.61 -6.67 6.10
C CYS A 100 10.76 -7.56 5.61
N TYR A 101 11.81 -6.90 5.13
CA TYR A 101 13.01 -7.48 4.52
C TYR A 101 14.25 -6.67 4.92
N LEU A 102 15.41 -7.34 4.91
CA LEU A 102 16.69 -6.65 4.73
C LEU A 102 17.04 -6.69 3.24
N VAL A 103 17.19 -5.50 2.64
CA VAL A 103 17.43 -5.32 1.20
C VAL A 103 18.78 -4.64 0.98
N LYS A 104 19.67 -5.29 0.24
CA LYS A 104 20.98 -4.73 -0.12
C LYS A 104 20.88 -3.88 -1.38
N ASN A 105 21.89 -3.04 -1.60
CA ASN A 105 21.93 -2.11 -2.74
C ASN A 105 21.86 -2.79 -4.11
N ASP A 106 22.25 -4.06 -4.21
CA ASP A 106 22.11 -4.91 -5.40
C ASP A 106 20.71 -5.52 -5.57
N HIS A 107 19.74 -5.06 -4.76
CA HIS A 107 18.34 -5.50 -4.69
C HIS A 107 18.11 -6.91 -4.14
N SER A 108 19.18 -7.62 -3.77
CA SER A 108 19.04 -8.89 -3.06
C SER A 108 18.36 -8.65 -1.71
N ARG A 109 17.38 -9.50 -1.37
CA ARG A 109 16.56 -9.33 -0.18
C ARG A 109 16.35 -10.62 0.57
N ARG A 110 16.24 -10.50 1.89
CA ARG A 110 15.95 -11.61 2.80
C ARG A 110 14.76 -11.25 3.67
N LYS A 111 13.77 -12.14 3.71
CA LYS A 111 12.53 -11.96 4.47
C LYS A 111 12.83 -12.03 5.97
N LEU A 112 12.33 -11.06 6.72
CA LEU A 112 12.35 -11.09 8.18
C LEU A 112 11.24 -11.99 8.72
N ASP A 113 11.42 -12.53 9.92
CA ASP A 113 10.39 -13.31 10.60
C ASP A 113 9.16 -12.44 10.82
N SER A 114 7.96 -13.00 10.64
CA SER A 114 6.72 -12.22 10.68
C SER A 114 6.33 -11.73 12.07
N LYS A 115 6.98 -12.21 13.13
CA LYS A 115 6.71 -11.87 14.53
C LYS A 115 7.88 -11.17 15.22
N ASP A 116 9.11 -11.40 14.75
CA ASP A 116 10.33 -10.86 15.36
C ASP A 116 11.34 -10.43 14.30
N HIS A 117 11.37 -9.13 14.00
CA HIS A 117 12.24 -8.57 12.96
C HIS A 117 13.74 -8.61 13.30
N HIS A 118 14.12 -9.00 14.52
CA HIS A 118 15.52 -9.33 14.84
C HIS A 118 15.94 -10.71 14.33
N LYS A 119 15.06 -11.40 13.60
CA LYS A 119 15.33 -12.67 12.94
C LYS A 119 14.91 -12.63 11.48
N TYR A 120 15.61 -13.41 10.67
CA TYR A 120 15.14 -13.81 9.36
C TYR A 120 14.02 -14.85 9.50
N ALA A 121 13.19 -15.02 8.47
CA ALA A 121 12.14 -16.04 8.44
C ALA A 121 12.69 -17.48 8.56
N THR A 122 14.00 -17.69 8.36
CA THR A 122 14.70 -18.96 8.61
C THR A 122 15.05 -19.19 10.08
N GLY A 123 14.85 -18.20 10.96
CA GLY A 123 15.17 -18.23 12.38
C GLY A 123 16.56 -17.69 12.75
N GLU A 124 17.42 -17.42 11.76
CA GLU A 124 18.72 -16.77 11.97
C GLU A 124 18.56 -15.34 12.50
N ALA A 125 19.53 -14.86 13.29
CA ALA A 125 19.55 -13.46 13.72
C ALA A 125 19.71 -12.51 12.52
N ALA A 126 18.98 -11.40 12.53
CA ALA A 126 19.02 -10.35 11.53
C ALA A 126 19.50 -9.03 12.15
N LYS A 127 20.36 -8.29 11.45
CA LYS A 127 20.88 -7.00 11.91
C LYS A 127 20.25 -5.84 11.14
N LEU A 128 19.48 -5.04 11.86
CA LEU A 128 18.73 -3.91 11.30
C LEU A 128 19.55 -2.60 11.28
N ASP A 129 20.80 -2.63 11.77
CA ASP A 129 21.71 -1.48 11.94
C ASP A 129 22.36 -0.97 10.65
N GLY A 130 22.09 -1.63 9.52
CA GLY A 130 22.63 -1.34 8.20
C GLY A 130 23.77 -2.26 7.75
N SER A 131 24.28 -3.13 8.63
CA SER A 131 25.35 -4.08 8.27
C SER A 131 24.90 -5.18 7.31
N GLU A 132 23.60 -5.49 7.27
CA GLU A 132 23.03 -6.56 6.43
C GLU A 132 22.08 -6.06 5.33
N GLY A 133 21.88 -4.75 5.24
CA GLY A 133 21.02 -4.09 4.24
C GLY A 133 20.08 -3.06 4.87
N HIS A 134 19.24 -2.46 4.03
CA HIS A 134 18.19 -1.55 4.46
C HIS A 134 16.98 -2.32 5.02
N TYR A 135 16.43 -1.84 6.14
CA TYR A 135 15.20 -2.35 6.74
C TYR A 135 13.98 -1.82 5.98
N GLN A 136 13.49 -2.64 5.05
CA GLN A 136 12.47 -2.26 4.08
C GLN A 136 11.18 -3.06 4.30
N TRP A 137 10.05 -2.47 3.97
CA TRP A 137 8.76 -3.13 3.83
C TRP A 137 8.37 -3.16 2.36
N GLY A 138 7.83 -4.27 1.87
CA GLY A 138 7.36 -4.34 0.50
C GLY A 138 6.76 -5.69 0.14
N TRP A 139 6.77 -5.97 -1.15
CA TRP A 139 6.33 -7.23 -1.74
C TRP A 139 7.54 -7.91 -2.40
N ASN A 140 7.50 -9.23 -2.50
CA ASN A 140 8.56 -10.05 -3.10
C ASN A 140 8.08 -10.82 -4.33
N ARG A 141 7.01 -10.34 -4.96
CA ARG A 141 6.46 -10.91 -6.18
C ARG A 141 5.99 -9.80 -7.11
N LYS A 142 6.28 -9.94 -8.41
CA LYS A 142 5.65 -9.13 -9.47
C LYS A 142 4.15 -9.43 -9.54
N PHE A 143 3.33 -8.41 -9.63
CA PHE A 143 1.87 -8.55 -9.71
C PHE A 143 1.27 -7.45 -10.60
N TYR A 144 -0.04 -7.51 -10.78
CA TYR A 144 -0.76 -6.64 -11.71
C TYR A 144 -1.91 -5.94 -11.00
N LEU A 145 -2.04 -4.63 -11.23
CA LEU A 145 -3.19 -3.85 -10.78
C LEU A 145 -4.07 -3.46 -11.96
N VAL A 146 -5.38 -3.48 -11.73
CA VAL A 146 -6.37 -2.93 -12.65
C VAL A 146 -7.29 -2.00 -11.87
N PHE A 147 -7.39 -0.76 -12.36
CA PHE A 147 -8.40 0.20 -11.94
C PHE A 147 -9.40 0.35 -13.09
N LYS A 148 -10.69 0.27 -12.77
CA LYS A 148 -11.73 0.36 -13.81
C LYS A 148 -13.01 0.91 -13.24
N THR A 149 -13.65 1.80 -13.98
CA THR A 149 -15.02 2.23 -13.69
C THR A 149 -15.96 1.66 -14.74
N VAL A 150 -17.00 0.96 -14.32
CA VAL A 150 -18.09 0.49 -15.18
C VAL A 150 -19.40 1.02 -14.62
N GLY A 151 -20.05 1.94 -15.34
CA GLY A 151 -21.19 2.68 -14.80
C GLY A 151 -20.78 3.43 -13.53
N ARG A 152 -21.41 3.11 -12.40
CA ARG A 152 -21.12 3.70 -11.08
C ARG A 152 -20.31 2.79 -10.14
N LEU A 153 -19.78 1.69 -10.66
CA LEU A 153 -18.95 0.77 -9.91
C LEU A 153 -17.48 0.99 -10.25
N PHE A 154 -16.69 1.28 -9.23
CA PHE A 154 -15.24 1.38 -9.32
C PHE A 154 -14.59 0.10 -8.79
N TYR A 155 -13.72 -0.49 -9.60
CA TYR A 155 -13.05 -1.76 -9.33
C TYR A 155 -11.57 -1.52 -9.06
N MET A 156 -11.06 -2.11 -7.99
CA MET A 156 -9.63 -2.34 -7.79
C MET A 156 -9.38 -3.84 -7.82
N LYS A 157 -8.59 -4.32 -8.78
CA LYS A 157 -8.25 -5.73 -8.94
C LYS A 157 -6.74 -5.93 -8.83
N VAL A 158 -6.34 -7.06 -8.24
CA VAL A 158 -4.96 -7.52 -8.09
C VAL A 158 -4.85 -8.88 -8.76
N GLY A 159 -3.92 -9.03 -9.69
CA GLY A 159 -3.60 -10.29 -10.36
C GLY A 159 -2.17 -10.76 -10.07
N LEU A 160 -1.97 -12.05 -9.83
CA LEU A 160 -0.66 -12.71 -9.81
C LEU A 160 -0.10 -12.95 -11.21
N THR A 161 -0.97 -12.87 -12.21
CA THR A 161 -0.70 -12.82 -13.65
C THR A 161 -1.51 -11.68 -14.26
N PRO A 162 -1.20 -11.22 -15.48
CA PRO A 162 -2.02 -10.18 -16.12
C PRO A 162 -3.48 -10.64 -16.23
N ILE A 163 -4.41 -9.75 -15.90
CA ILE A 163 -5.85 -10.01 -16.00
C ILE A 163 -6.26 -9.81 -17.45
N LYS A 164 -6.69 -10.90 -18.09
CA LYS A 164 -7.14 -10.89 -19.49
C LYS A 164 -8.37 -10.01 -19.69
N GLY A 165 -8.45 -9.37 -20.85
CA GLY A 165 -9.51 -8.43 -21.21
C GLY A 165 -9.41 -7.06 -20.52
N GLU A 166 -8.33 -6.77 -19.80
CA GLU A 166 -8.16 -5.54 -19.01
C GLU A 166 -6.83 -4.83 -19.31
N TYR A 167 -6.78 -3.54 -18.95
CA TYR A 167 -5.55 -2.73 -18.90
C TYR A 167 -4.85 -2.94 -17.57
N ASN A 168 -3.62 -3.48 -17.61
CA ASN A 168 -2.88 -3.92 -16.43
C ASN A 168 -1.67 -3.02 -16.17
N TYR A 169 -1.60 -2.45 -14.96
CA TYR A 169 -0.38 -1.88 -14.42
C TYR A 169 0.51 -3.03 -13.93
N THR A 170 1.70 -3.17 -14.50
CA THR A 170 2.68 -4.15 -14.01
C THR A 170 3.41 -3.56 -12.81
N ILE A 171 3.27 -4.20 -11.66
CA ILE A 171 3.93 -3.79 -10.42
C ILE A 171 5.17 -4.68 -10.23
N PRO A 172 6.39 -4.13 -10.38
CA PRO A 172 7.62 -4.88 -10.20
C PRO A 172 7.80 -5.24 -8.72
N ILE A 173 8.77 -6.11 -8.41
CA ILE A 173 9.19 -6.30 -7.01
C ILE A 173 9.75 -4.97 -6.49
N GLY A 174 9.31 -4.55 -5.30
CA GLY A 174 9.71 -3.26 -4.73
C GLY A 174 9.42 -3.14 -3.25
N SER A 175 10.00 -2.12 -2.63
CA SER A 175 9.92 -1.89 -1.20
C SER A 175 10.12 -0.41 -0.82
N ARG A 176 9.77 -0.04 0.41
CA ARG A 176 10.00 1.28 1.01
C ARG A 176 10.28 1.16 2.51
N SER A 177 10.91 2.18 3.09
CA SER A 177 11.37 2.15 4.49
C SER A 177 10.32 1.59 5.45
N ALA A 178 10.66 0.51 6.16
CA ALA A 178 9.70 -0.17 7.03
C ALA A 178 9.25 0.69 8.21
N SER A 179 10.10 1.61 8.67
CA SER A 179 9.80 2.60 9.71
C SER A 179 8.92 3.76 9.22
N GLY A 180 8.46 3.72 7.97
CA GLY A 180 7.75 4.79 7.29
C GLY A 180 8.72 5.74 6.60
N HIS A 181 9.54 6.43 7.39
CA HIS A 181 10.57 7.36 6.94
C HIS A 181 11.99 6.78 7.07
N ALA A 182 12.94 7.38 6.36
CA ALA A 182 14.36 7.07 6.40
C ALA A 182 15.16 8.15 7.16
N THR A 183 16.44 7.85 7.43
CA THR A 183 17.42 8.81 7.94
C THR A 183 18.56 9.00 6.94
N LEU A 184 19.52 9.87 7.26
CA LEU A 184 20.72 10.08 6.46
C LEU A 184 21.91 9.49 7.20
N GLU A 185 22.73 8.74 6.47
CA GLU A 185 24.10 8.48 6.88
C GLU A 185 24.93 9.74 6.60
N ARG A 186 25.27 10.50 7.65
CA ARG A 186 25.80 11.86 7.53
C ARG A 186 27.18 11.89 6.87
N SER A 187 28.02 10.89 7.12
CA SER A 187 29.36 10.74 6.56
C SER A 187 29.39 10.63 5.04
N THR A 188 28.38 9.99 4.44
CA THR A 188 28.28 9.80 2.99
C THR A 188 27.18 10.64 2.35
N GLY A 189 26.26 11.16 3.17
CA GLY A 189 25.02 11.82 2.75
C GLY A 189 24.09 10.88 2.00
N ARG A 190 24.11 9.57 2.28
CA ARG A 190 23.17 8.58 1.72
C ARG A 190 21.86 8.60 2.49
N LEU A 191 20.74 8.50 1.78
CA LEU A 191 19.45 8.20 2.42
C LEU A 191 19.43 6.71 2.74
N VAL A 192 19.15 6.36 3.99
CA VAL A 192 19.25 4.99 4.50
C VAL A 192 18.06 4.64 5.39
N SER A 193 17.59 3.40 5.29
CA SER A 193 16.61 2.83 6.21
C SER A 193 17.30 1.86 7.16
N PHE A 194 17.88 2.39 8.25
CA PHE A 194 18.60 1.62 9.26
C PHE A 194 18.05 1.93 10.66
N LEU A 195 18.15 0.96 11.56
CA LEU A 195 17.88 1.13 12.98
C LEU A 195 19.22 1.30 13.70
N ASN A 196 19.72 2.53 13.65
CA ASN A 196 21.02 2.88 14.21
C ASN A 196 20.94 4.24 14.93
N THR A 197 21.42 4.28 16.17
CA THR A 197 21.41 5.44 17.05
C THR A 197 22.75 6.18 17.09
N ASP A 198 23.74 5.77 16.31
CA ASP A 198 25.02 6.48 16.24
C ASP A 198 24.82 7.90 15.69
N ALA A 199 25.73 8.80 16.09
CA ALA A 199 25.72 10.20 15.66
C ALA A 199 25.74 10.38 14.13
N ASP A 200 26.26 9.39 13.39
CA ASP A 200 26.28 9.40 11.93
C ASP A 200 24.89 9.13 11.31
N TYR A 201 23.91 8.67 12.09
CA TYR A 201 22.53 8.42 11.65
C TYR A 201 21.53 9.33 12.36
N ARG A 202 22.01 10.37 13.07
CA ARG A 202 21.17 11.36 13.75
C ARG A 202 20.15 11.95 12.78
N GLY A 203 18.88 11.81 13.11
CA GLY A 203 17.75 12.33 12.36
C GLY A 203 17.52 13.82 12.55
N GLY A 204 16.26 14.23 12.39
CA GLY A 204 15.84 15.61 12.50
C GLY A 204 16.67 16.52 11.57
N ASN A 205 17.00 17.71 12.08
CA ASN A 205 17.92 18.66 11.46
C ASN A 205 19.39 18.44 11.85
N ASN A 206 19.76 17.23 12.30
CA ASN A 206 21.11 16.88 12.77
C ASN A 206 21.60 17.69 13.99
N ASP A 207 20.71 18.05 14.90
CA ASP A 207 21.05 18.82 16.10
C ASP A 207 21.63 17.92 17.21
N ALA A 208 22.95 17.97 17.38
CA ALA A 208 23.67 17.19 18.40
C ALA A 208 23.49 17.71 19.83
N THR A 209 22.94 18.91 20.03
CA THR A 209 22.76 19.49 21.37
C THR A 209 21.72 18.74 22.20
N LEU A 210 20.85 17.96 21.54
CA LEU A 210 19.78 17.18 22.17
C LEU A 210 20.16 15.72 22.44
N ASP A 211 21.34 15.25 22.03
CA ASP A 211 21.70 13.83 22.05
C ASP A 211 21.58 13.18 23.44
N ASN A 212 21.86 13.95 24.51
CA ASN A 212 21.81 13.49 25.90
C ASN A 212 20.48 13.84 26.60
N THR A 213 19.42 14.06 25.85
CA THR A 213 18.08 14.43 26.36
C THR A 213 17.02 13.45 25.86
N ASN A 214 15.82 13.49 26.43
CA ASN A 214 14.69 12.70 25.93
C ASN A 214 14.15 13.22 24.58
N ARG A 215 14.71 14.33 24.09
CA ARG A 215 14.39 14.95 22.78
C ARG A 215 15.42 14.66 21.70
N SER A 216 16.37 13.74 21.95
CA SER A 216 17.39 13.32 20.99
C SER A 216 16.80 12.94 19.62
N PHE A 217 17.55 13.23 18.56
CA PHE A 217 17.21 12.79 17.20
C PHE A 217 17.96 11.52 16.76
N LEU A 218 18.77 10.92 17.64
CA LEU A 218 19.42 9.64 17.36
C LEU A 218 18.37 8.55 17.11
N GLY A 219 18.56 7.75 16.06
CA GLY A 219 17.61 6.70 15.66
C GLY A 219 16.25 7.21 15.18
N LYS A 220 16.10 8.51 14.84
CA LYS A 220 14.87 9.08 14.28
C LYS A 220 15.03 9.40 12.79
N PRO A 221 13.93 9.55 12.04
CA PRO A 221 13.99 10.00 10.65
C PRO A 221 14.70 11.34 10.47
N ALA A 222 15.33 11.53 9.31
CA ALA A 222 15.87 12.84 8.92
C ALA A 222 14.74 13.73 8.35
N CYS A 223 14.88 15.04 8.52
CA CYS A 223 13.92 16.03 8.01
C CYS A 223 14.65 17.28 7.49
N ASN A 224 13.89 18.30 7.09
CA ASN A 224 14.42 19.62 6.73
C ASN A 224 15.39 19.60 5.55
N GLN A 225 15.03 18.87 4.50
CA GLN A 225 15.68 18.91 3.19
C GLN A 225 14.60 19.03 2.11
N ASN A 226 14.98 19.51 0.92
CA ASN A 226 14.08 19.56 -0.23
C ASN A 226 14.10 18.24 -1.03
N THR A 227 13.15 18.08 -1.95
CA THR A 227 13.01 16.87 -2.76
C THR A 227 14.28 16.52 -3.57
N GLU A 228 14.94 17.51 -4.18
CA GLU A 228 16.17 17.28 -4.96
C GLU A 228 17.32 16.73 -4.10
N TYR A 229 17.45 17.20 -2.86
CA TYR A 229 18.42 16.65 -1.92
C TYR A 229 18.09 15.18 -1.60
N TRP A 230 16.82 14.88 -1.28
CA TRP A 230 16.39 13.52 -1.00
C TRP A 230 16.65 12.57 -2.18
N ARG A 231 16.35 13.03 -3.40
CA ARG A 231 16.61 12.28 -4.65
C ARG A 231 18.08 11.95 -4.77
N ALA A 232 18.95 12.96 -4.66
CA ALA A 232 20.39 12.78 -4.75
C ALA A 232 20.92 11.83 -3.67
N ALA A 233 20.42 11.95 -2.43
CA ALA A 233 20.81 11.09 -1.31
C ALA A 233 20.37 9.63 -1.51
N ALA A 234 19.17 9.38 -2.04
CA ALA A 234 18.66 8.04 -2.30
C ALA A 234 19.41 7.34 -3.45
N ARG A 235 19.66 8.06 -4.55
CA ARG A 235 20.35 7.53 -5.74
C ARG A 235 21.79 7.13 -5.50
N LYS A 236 22.42 7.60 -4.41
CA LYS A 236 23.73 7.09 -3.96
C LYS A 236 23.72 5.60 -3.57
N ASN A 237 22.55 4.99 -3.39
CA ASN A 237 22.43 3.54 -3.19
C ASN A 237 22.48 2.75 -4.50
N GLY A 238 22.35 3.40 -5.67
CA GLY A 238 22.44 2.79 -6.99
C GLY A 238 21.14 2.85 -7.78
N THR A 239 21.15 2.27 -8.98
CA THR A 239 19.98 2.20 -9.87
C THR A 239 18.81 1.48 -9.19
N GLY A 240 17.59 2.01 -9.30
CA GLY A 240 16.39 1.43 -8.67
C GLY A 240 16.11 1.94 -7.25
N TRP A 241 17.02 2.73 -6.67
CA TRP A 241 16.81 3.40 -5.38
C TRP A 241 16.32 4.84 -5.57
N LEU A 242 15.23 5.17 -4.88
CA LEU A 242 14.51 6.44 -4.98
C LEU A 242 14.24 6.99 -3.58
N CYS A 243 13.98 8.29 -3.46
CA CYS A 243 13.24 8.77 -2.29
C CYS A 243 11.74 8.71 -2.61
N SER A 244 10.92 8.46 -1.59
CA SER A 244 9.44 8.51 -1.59
C SER A 244 8.80 8.63 -2.99
N SER A 245 8.42 7.50 -3.59
CA SER A 245 7.79 7.50 -4.91
C SER A 245 6.27 7.37 -4.81
N MET A 246 5.56 8.15 -5.62
CA MET A 246 4.11 8.10 -5.83
C MET A 246 3.65 6.68 -6.09
N ARG A 247 4.42 5.91 -6.89
CA ARG A 247 4.10 4.53 -7.26
C ARG A 247 4.00 3.62 -6.04
N HIS A 248 4.97 3.69 -5.13
CA HIS A 248 4.95 2.91 -3.89
C HIS A 248 3.76 3.29 -3.01
N PHE A 249 3.43 4.57 -2.91
CA PHE A 249 2.33 5.05 -2.08
C PHE A 249 0.96 4.68 -2.67
N ALA A 250 0.78 4.83 -3.98
CA ALA A 250 -0.44 4.42 -4.68
C ALA A 250 -0.68 2.92 -4.57
N VAL A 251 0.36 2.09 -4.75
CA VAL A 251 0.27 0.64 -4.54
C VAL A 251 -0.06 0.31 -3.08
N THR A 252 0.56 0.99 -2.12
CA THR A 252 0.26 0.78 -0.69
C THR A 252 -1.21 1.07 -0.40
N ALA A 253 -1.75 2.18 -0.91
CA ALA A 253 -3.16 2.56 -0.75
C ALA A 253 -4.11 1.55 -1.43
N ALA A 254 -3.78 1.10 -2.65
CA ALA A 254 -4.57 0.11 -3.38
C ALA A 254 -4.59 -1.26 -2.69
N LEU A 255 -3.43 -1.74 -2.22
CA LEU A 255 -3.33 -2.99 -1.48
C LEU A 255 -4.12 -2.92 -0.16
N PHE A 256 -4.01 -1.82 0.59
CA PHE A 256 -4.83 -1.62 1.78
C PHE A 256 -6.32 -1.69 1.44
N GLY A 257 -6.76 -0.93 0.44
CA GLY A 257 -8.16 -0.89 0.00
C GLY A 257 -8.70 -2.26 -0.41
N VAL A 258 -7.93 -3.06 -1.14
CA VAL A 258 -8.31 -4.41 -1.56
C VAL A 258 -8.37 -5.37 -0.37
N ILE A 259 -7.33 -5.40 0.47
CA ILE A 259 -7.18 -6.35 1.57
C ILE A 259 -8.22 -6.08 2.68
N PHE A 260 -8.35 -4.82 3.12
CA PHE A 260 -9.26 -4.41 4.20
C PHE A 260 -10.69 -4.12 3.70
N GLY A 261 -10.88 -3.95 2.39
CA GLY A 261 -12.19 -3.61 1.82
C GLY A 261 -12.68 -2.22 2.19
N THR A 262 -11.79 -1.29 2.54
CA THR A 262 -12.14 0.09 2.89
C THR A 262 -11.05 1.07 2.48
N HIS A 263 -11.41 2.32 2.19
CA HIS A 263 -10.43 3.41 2.05
C HIS A 263 -10.11 4.11 3.38
N TYR A 264 -10.82 3.78 4.47
CA TYR A 264 -10.65 4.47 5.74
C TYR A 264 -9.52 3.86 6.60
N ALA A 265 -8.27 4.20 6.27
CA ALA A 265 -7.10 3.65 6.97
C ALA A 265 -7.06 3.98 8.46
N GLN A 266 -7.57 5.14 8.88
CA GLN A 266 -7.65 5.53 10.29
C GLN A 266 -8.82 4.89 11.07
N ALA A 267 -9.62 4.02 10.46
CA ALA A 267 -10.64 3.26 11.18
C ALA A 267 -10.02 2.51 12.37
N ALA A 268 -10.85 2.26 13.40
CA ALA A 268 -10.42 1.51 14.57
C ALA A 268 -9.82 0.16 14.18
N VAL A 269 -8.75 -0.24 14.87
CA VAL A 269 -8.12 -1.54 14.66
C VAL A 269 -9.11 -2.64 15.02
N ASN A 270 -9.27 -3.61 14.12
CA ASN A 270 -10.06 -4.81 14.35
C ASN A 270 -9.22 -6.04 14.00
N THR A 271 -8.96 -6.87 15.00
CA THR A 271 -8.16 -8.09 14.85
C THR A 271 -8.98 -9.28 14.34
N GLU A 272 -10.30 -9.19 14.39
CA GLU A 272 -11.20 -10.25 13.94
C GLU A 272 -11.34 -10.23 12.42
N ARG A 273 -11.59 -11.41 11.82
CA ARG A 273 -11.95 -11.53 10.41
C ARG A 273 -13.45 -11.34 10.20
N ASP A 274 -13.83 -10.87 9.01
CA ASP A 274 -15.24 -10.91 8.62
C ASP A 274 -15.73 -12.36 8.38
N ALA A 275 -17.01 -12.53 8.06
CA ALA A 275 -17.60 -13.85 7.81
C ALA A 275 -16.96 -14.62 6.62
N ASN A 276 -16.24 -13.91 5.74
CA ASN A 276 -15.52 -14.49 4.61
C ASN A 276 -14.03 -14.73 4.92
N GLY A 277 -13.58 -14.46 6.15
CA GLY A 277 -12.18 -14.59 6.55
C GLY A 277 -11.28 -13.41 6.15
N LEU A 278 -11.86 -12.25 5.80
CA LEU A 278 -11.13 -11.09 5.27
C LEU A 278 -10.76 -10.09 6.38
N TYR A 279 -9.77 -9.23 6.11
CA TYR A 279 -9.41 -8.11 7.00
C TYR A 279 -10.55 -7.09 7.05
N GLN A 280 -10.72 -6.44 8.20
CA GLN A 280 -11.71 -5.39 8.45
C GLN A 280 -11.15 -4.35 9.44
N GLY A 281 -11.86 -3.23 9.62
CA GLY A 281 -11.39 -2.10 10.42
C GLY A 281 -10.33 -1.29 9.69
N GLY A 282 -9.41 -0.69 10.45
CA GLY A 282 -8.27 0.07 9.92
C GLY A 282 -6.99 -0.18 10.72
N LEU A 283 -6.06 0.75 10.62
CA LEU A 283 -4.76 0.71 11.29
C LEU A 283 -4.68 1.70 12.46
N GLY A 284 -5.79 2.39 12.78
CA GLY A 284 -5.85 3.42 13.81
C GLY A 284 -5.29 4.78 13.37
N PRO A 285 -5.38 5.80 14.24
CA PRO A 285 -5.01 7.18 13.90
C PRO A 285 -3.50 7.42 13.73
N GLY A 286 -2.65 6.50 14.21
CA GLY A 286 -1.19 6.70 14.20
C GLY A 286 -0.76 7.91 15.05
N VAL A 287 0.40 8.48 14.73
CA VAL A 287 1.06 9.54 15.54
C VAL A 287 0.30 10.88 15.47
N ALA A 288 -0.72 10.99 14.62
CA ALA A 288 -1.39 12.20 14.17
C ALA A 288 -2.23 12.98 15.21
N GLN A 289 -2.09 12.72 16.51
CA GLN A 289 -3.02 13.22 17.54
C GLN A 289 -2.44 14.32 18.44
N LYS A 290 -1.33 14.96 18.08
CA LYS A 290 -0.72 16.02 18.92
C LYS A 290 -0.80 17.39 18.27
N ASP A 291 -1.31 18.35 19.03
CA ASP A 291 -1.41 19.76 18.61
C ASP A 291 -0.08 20.35 18.10
N TRP A 292 -0.18 21.18 17.06
CA TRP A 292 0.96 21.83 16.42
C TRP A 292 1.79 22.68 17.40
N SER A 293 1.14 23.50 18.21
CA SER A 293 1.83 24.39 19.15
C SER A 293 2.56 23.57 20.22
N ALA A 294 1.93 22.51 20.73
CA ALA A 294 2.58 21.59 21.66
C ALA A 294 3.79 20.88 21.03
N TRP A 295 3.66 20.36 19.80
CA TRP A 295 4.76 19.71 19.09
C TRP A 295 5.91 20.68 18.80
N ASN A 296 5.59 21.91 18.38
CA ASN A 296 6.56 22.97 18.16
C ASN A 296 7.32 23.31 19.45
N SER A 297 6.62 23.47 20.58
CA SER A 297 7.28 23.72 21.87
C SER A 297 8.11 22.53 22.37
N TYR A 298 7.76 21.29 21.99
CA TYR A 298 8.50 20.11 22.42
C TYR A 298 9.84 19.98 21.70
N ASN A 299 9.88 19.97 20.36
CA ASN A 299 11.12 19.80 19.59
C ASN A 299 11.16 20.60 18.27
N GLY A 300 10.32 21.62 18.13
CA GLY A 300 10.21 22.44 16.94
C GLY A 300 9.68 21.68 15.73
N CYS A 301 8.62 20.89 15.91
CA CYS A 301 7.94 20.13 14.85
C CYS A 301 8.83 19.13 14.10
N ARG A 302 9.79 18.51 14.79
CA ARG A 302 10.70 17.50 14.25
C ARG A 302 10.24 16.09 14.60
N PRO A 303 10.74 15.03 13.93
CA PRO A 303 10.32 13.65 14.18
C PRO A 303 10.26 13.29 15.67
N LEU A 304 9.09 12.80 16.10
CA LEU A 304 8.84 12.35 17.48
C LEU A 304 9.23 10.88 17.69
N VAL A 305 8.82 10.00 16.78
CA VAL A 305 8.91 8.55 16.98
C VAL A 305 10.26 8.01 16.45
N PRO A 306 10.97 7.17 17.23
CA PRO A 306 12.13 6.40 16.76
C PRO A 306 11.82 5.49 15.57
N MET A 307 12.83 5.16 14.77
CA MET A 307 12.68 4.26 13.61
C MET A 307 12.40 2.80 14.01
N ASP A 308 12.75 2.39 15.23
CA ASP A 308 12.50 1.04 15.77
C ASP A 308 11.11 0.89 16.41
N ALA A 309 10.32 1.95 16.45
CA ALA A 309 8.96 1.92 16.97
C ALA A 309 8.07 0.95 16.18
N GLY A 310 7.35 0.09 16.90
CA GLY A 310 6.48 -0.92 16.30
C GLY A 310 7.19 -2.17 15.81
N LEU A 311 8.49 -2.37 16.12
CA LEU A 311 9.17 -3.64 15.83
C LEU A 311 8.50 -4.85 16.48
N ASP A 312 7.92 -4.67 17.66
CA ASP A 312 7.16 -5.66 18.43
C ASP A 312 5.93 -6.20 17.68
N LEU A 313 5.42 -5.46 16.70
CA LEU A 313 4.31 -5.90 15.85
C LEU A 313 4.74 -6.86 14.74
N GLY A 314 6.03 -6.94 14.41
CA GLY A 314 6.51 -7.69 13.26
C GLY A 314 5.81 -7.25 11.95
N ASP A 315 5.23 -8.22 11.24
CA ASP A 315 4.40 -8.07 10.04
C ASP A 315 2.89 -8.01 10.38
N SER A 316 2.51 -7.71 11.62
CA SER A 316 1.10 -7.58 12.01
C SER A 316 0.48 -6.30 11.44
N CYS A 317 -0.86 -6.26 11.43
CA CYS A 317 -1.63 -5.04 11.16
C CYS A 317 -2.23 -4.49 12.46
N GLY A 318 -2.31 -3.17 12.59
CA GLY A 318 -2.92 -2.51 13.74
C GLY A 318 -2.10 -1.33 14.22
N GLU A 319 -2.00 -1.13 15.53
CA GLU A 319 -1.17 -0.10 16.14
C GLU A 319 -0.50 -0.57 17.44
N THR A 320 0.63 0.03 17.77
CA THR A 320 1.26 -0.06 19.10
C THR A 320 1.36 1.34 19.72
N THR A 321 1.83 1.44 20.96
CA THR A 321 2.00 2.71 21.68
C THR A 321 3.44 2.91 22.12
N VAL A 322 4.01 4.07 21.82
CA VAL A 322 5.36 4.49 22.21
C VAL A 322 5.25 5.77 23.04
N ASN A 323 5.82 5.75 24.23
CA ASN A 323 5.82 6.91 25.11
C ASN A 323 6.96 7.87 24.73
N ILE A 324 6.58 9.07 24.29
CA ILE A 324 7.48 10.20 24.12
C ILE A 324 7.58 10.92 25.47
N LEU A 325 8.80 11.12 25.97
CA LEU A 325 9.06 11.53 27.34
C LEU A 325 9.54 12.98 27.45
N ASN A 326 9.12 13.70 28.47
CA ASN A 326 9.80 14.92 28.91
C ASN A 326 11.17 14.60 29.52
N ASP A 327 12.05 15.58 29.69
CA ASP A 327 13.38 15.37 30.32
C ASP A 327 13.30 14.90 31.78
N ASP A 328 12.19 15.19 32.47
CA ASP A 328 11.92 14.68 33.81
C ASP A 328 11.47 13.20 33.84
N GLY A 329 11.39 12.56 32.67
CA GLY A 329 10.98 11.16 32.49
C GLY A 329 9.47 10.93 32.44
N SER A 330 8.65 11.97 32.64
CA SER A 330 7.19 11.86 32.50
C SER A 330 6.77 11.66 31.05
N THR A 331 5.67 10.94 30.79
CA THR A 331 5.14 10.77 29.43
C THR A 331 4.49 12.07 28.96
N TRP A 332 5.07 12.69 27.93
CA TRP A 332 4.53 13.88 27.27
C TRP A 332 3.45 13.52 26.22
N TYR A 333 3.65 12.38 25.53
CA TYR A 333 2.73 11.89 24.53
C TYR A 333 2.85 10.36 24.39
N ALA A 334 1.76 9.65 24.65
CA ALA A 334 1.62 8.24 24.32
C ALA A 334 1.25 8.10 22.83
N ALA A 335 2.26 8.16 21.96
CA ALA A 335 2.07 8.16 20.52
C ALA A 335 1.65 6.78 20.00
N LYS A 336 0.62 6.73 19.17
CA LYS A 336 0.24 5.51 18.44
C LYS A 336 1.11 5.35 17.20
N VAL A 337 1.51 4.12 16.89
CA VAL A 337 2.28 3.79 15.69
C VAL A 337 1.49 2.74 14.92
N ASN A 338 0.92 3.14 13.79
CA ASN A 338 0.14 2.26 12.95
C ASN A 338 1.06 1.34 12.13
N SER A 339 0.60 0.13 11.83
CA SER A 339 1.34 -0.88 11.07
C SER A 339 0.46 -1.55 10.03
N PHE A 340 0.91 -1.58 8.77
CA PHE A 340 0.29 -2.32 7.67
C PHE A 340 1.24 -3.42 7.21
N PHE A 341 1.03 -4.64 7.72
CA PHE A 341 1.94 -5.76 7.49
C PHE A 341 3.40 -5.42 7.79
N GLY A 342 3.67 -4.69 8.87
CA GLY A 342 5.02 -4.24 9.18
C GLY A 342 5.49 -2.96 8.50
N LEU A 343 4.69 -2.27 7.67
CA LEU A 343 4.95 -0.86 7.33
C LEU A 343 4.48 0.02 8.48
N LYS A 344 5.40 0.60 9.24
CA LYS A 344 5.11 1.50 10.36
C LYS A 344 4.98 2.94 9.90
N ASN A 345 4.16 3.74 10.59
CA ASN A 345 4.00 5.19 10.33
C ASN A 345 3.73 5.52 8.84
N SER A 346 2.90 4.71 8.19
CA SER A 346 2.56 4.90 6.77
C SER A 346 1.86 6.25 6.50
N TYR A 347 1.37 6.90 7.55
CA TYR A 347 0.83 8.26 7.59
C TYR A 347 0.99 8.88 8.99
N GLY A 348 0.84 10.19 9.10
CA GLY A 348 0.63 10.89 10.38
C GLY A 348 1.85 11.16 11.25
N HIS A 349 3.07 10.82 10.82
CA HIS A 349 4.30 11.17 11.55
C HIS A 349 4.96 12.42 10.99
N LEU A 350 5.45 12.35 9.76
CA LEU A 350 5.92 13.49 8.99
C LEU A 350 5.27 13.44 7.61
N TRP A 351 5.18 14.59 6.96
CA TRP A 351 4.85 14.65 5.55
C TRP A 351 5.95 14.01 4.72
N TYR A 352 5.58 13.23 3.71
CA TYR A 352 6.53 12.68 2.74
C TYR A 352 6.71 13.64 1.58
N HIS A 353 7.93 14.12 1.36
CA HIS A 353 8.31 14.68 0.06
C HIS A 353 8.20 13.59 -0.99
N MET A 354 7.64 13.88 -2.17
CA MET A 354 7.54 12.91 -3.26
C MET A 354 8.51 13.26 -4.39
N ASP A 355 9.16 12.25 -4.98
CA ASP A 355 10.24 12.42 -5.95
C ASP A 355 9.77 12.50 -7.41
N ASP A 356 8.94 11.53 -7.78
CA ASP A 356 8.50 11.22 -9.14
C ASP A 356 7.16 11.89 -9.50
N GLU A 357 6.73 12.86 -8.70
CA GLU A 357 5.55 13.70 -8.93
C GLU A 357 5.77 15.14 -8.43
N PHE A 358 5.11 16.08 -9.09
CA PHE A 358 4.82 17.43 -8.60
C PHE A 358 3.69 18.01 -9.45
N VAL A 359 3.21 19.22 -9.15
CA VAL A 359 2.10 19.82 -9.90
C VAL A 359 2.49 21.13 -10.56
N ARG A 360 1.88 21.41 -11.71
CA ARG A 360 1.94 22.72 -12.38
C ARG A 360 0.65 23.48 -12.08
N VAL A 361 0.78 24.70 -11.60
CA VAL A 361 -0.34 25.58 -11.29
C VAL A 361 -0.89 26.21 -12.56
N ASN A 362 -2.21 26.13 -12.74
CA ASN A 362 -2.95 26.76 -13.83
C ASN A 362 -3.48 28.13 -13.41
N GLU A 363 -3.82 28.99 -14.39
CA GLU A 363 -4.30 30.36 -14.14
C GLU A 363 -5.55 30.41 -13.26
N ASP A 364 -6.44 29.41 -13.39
CA ASP A 364 -7.67 29.29 -12.63
C ASP A 364 -7.51 28.67 -11.23
N THR A 365 -6.26 28.49 -10.77
CA THR A 365 -5.83 27.90 -9.50
C THR A 365 -6.07 26.38 -9.35
N THR A 366 -6.52 25.71 -10.41
CA THR A 366 -6.34 24.25 -10.48
C THR A 366 -4.85 23.92 -10.63
N VAL A 367 -4.47 22.69 -10.34
CA VAL A 367 -3.12 22.20 -10.60
C VAL A 367 -3.19 20.96 -11.49
N THR A 368 -2.29 20.89 -12.47
CA THR A 368 -2.10 19.73 -13.35
C THR A 368 -1.02 18.85 -12.74
N HIS A 369 -1.35 17.58 -12.50
CA HIS A 369 -0.41 16.60 -11.97
C HIS A 369 0.62 16.20 -13.02
N LEU A 370 1.91 16.32 -12.66
CA LEU A 370 3.04 15.97 -13.49
C LEU A 370 3.77 14.79 -12.88
N VAL A 371 3.85 13.68 -13.62
CA VAL A 371 4.42 12.42 -13.14
C VAL A 371 5.60 12.01 -14.02
N ALA A 372 6.65 11.51 -13.38
CA ALA A 372 7.79 10.98 -14.11
C ALA A 372 7.38 9.69 -14.83
N PRO A 373 7.69 9.52 -16.14
CA PRO A 373 7.26 8.35 -16.91
C PRO A 373 7.96 7.03 -16.50
N SER A 374 9.16 7.13 -15.93
CA SER A 374 10.04 6.02 -15.60
C SER A 374 10.78 6.30 -14.30
N ILE A 375 11.10 5.24 -13.54
CA ILE A 375 11.92 5.37 -12.32
C ILE A 375 13.41 5.57 -12.62
N TYR A 376 13.84 5.28 -13.85
CA TYR A 376 15.20 5.52 -14.34
C TYR A 376 15.34 6.85 -15.09
N GLY A 377 14.24 7.58 -15.24
CA GLY A 377 14.22 8.90 -15.87
C GLY A 377 15.06 9.94 -15.12
N SER A 378 15.34 11.03 -15.83
CA SER A 378 15.92 12.25 -15.26
C SER A 378 14.95 13.41 -15.48
N TRP A 379 14.59 14.08 -14.40
CA TRP A 379 13.75 15.27 -14.39
C TRP A 379 14.25 16.25 -13.34
N THR A 380 13.82 17.50 -13.44
CA THR A 380 14.09 18.54 -12.44
C THR A 380 12.77 18.93 -11.79
N VAL A 381 12.70 18.91 -10.47
CA VAL A 381 11.49 19.34 -9.74
C VAL A 381 11.23 20.82 -10.06
N GLY A 382 10.00 21.13 -10.48
CA GLY A 382 9.65 22.48 -10.95
C GLY A 382 9.97 22.75 -12.42
N ASN A 383 10.22 21.71 -13.22
CA ASN A 383 10.33 21.81 -14.66
C ASN A 383 9.52 20.70 -15.35
N ALA A 384 8.53 21.08 -16.16
CA ALA A 384 7.67 20.11 -16.84
C ALA A 384 8.37 19.28 -17.93
N THR A 385 9.56 19.68 -18.40
CA THR A 385 10.31 18.91 -19.41
C THR A 385 10.64 17.51 -18.89
N GLY A 386 10.21 16.48 -19.63
CA GLY A 386 10.44 15.07 -19.28
C GLY A 386 9.38 14.47 -18.35
N MET A 387 8.41 15.27 -17.88
CA MET A 387 7.26 14.80 -17.12
C MET A 387 6.04 14.59 -18.03
N ILE A 388 5.13 13.70 -17.65
CA ILE A 388 3.83 13.52 -18.31
C ILE A 388 2.75 14.21 -17.49
N ALA A 389 1.86 14.96 -18.15
CA ALA A 389 0.70 15.59 -17.53
C ALA A 389 -0.50 14.65 -17.55
N TYR A 390 -1.15 14.48 -16.40
CA TYR A 390 -2.32 13.62 -16.24
C TYR A 390 -3.50 14.41 -15.65
N SER A 391 -3.95 14.08 -14.43
CA SER A 391 -5.14 14.65 -13.83
C SER A 391 -5.00 16.12 -13.48
N THR A 392 -6.14 16.80 -13.40
CA THR A 392 -6.25 18.17 -12.92
C THR A 392 -7.10 18.20 -11.65
N SER A 393 -6.64 18.94 -10.65
CA SER A 393 -7.31 19.06 -9.37
C SER A 393 -8.56 19.93 -9.41
N ILE A 394 -9.25 20.02 -8.28
CA ILE A 394 -10.16 21.14 -7.99
C ILE A 394 -9.43 22.49 -8.04
N LYS A 395 -10.18 23.59 -8.20
CA LYS A 395 -9.67 24.95 -7.96
C LYS A 395 -9.19 25.12 -6.53
N LYS A 396 -8.49 26.21 -6.23
CA LYS A 396 -8.01 26.55 -4.88
C LYS A 396 -9.09 26.23 -3.84
N GLY A 397 -8.74 25.33 -2.92
CA GLY A 397 -9.63 24.79 -1.93
C GLY A 397 -9.02 23.57 -1.26
N GLU A 398 -9.75 23.02 -0.30
CA GLU A 398 -9.35 21.82 0.42
C GLU A 398 -10.58 21.03 0.85
N GLY A 399 -10.37 19.77 1.19
CA GLY A 399 -11.42 18.91 1.74
C GLY A 399 -11.15 17.43 1.53
N TRP A 400 -12.03 16.59 2.08
CA TRP A 400 -11.98 15.16 1.86
C TRP A 400 -12.45 14.80 0.45
N ALA A 401 -11.65 13.98 -0.24
CA ALA A 401 -11.84 13.60 -1.62
C ALA A 401 -13.09 12.72 -1.79
N THR A 402 -13.98 13.17 -2.67
CA THR A 402 -15.08 12.34 -3.20
C THR A 402 -14.62 11.52 -4.41
N MET A 403 -13.53 11.95 -5.06
CA MET A 403 -12.91 11.23 -6.18
C MET A 403 -11.38 11.35 -6.13
N LEU A 404 -10.70 10.21 -6.36
CA LEU A 404 -9.29 10.14 -6.71
C LEU A 404 -9.16 9.58 -8.14
N SER A 405 -8.28 10.17 -8.95
CA SER A 405 -7.74 9.49 -10.12
C SER A 405 -6.78 8.42 -9.64
N MET A 406 -7.10 7.16 -9.93
CA MET A 406 -6.19 6.02 -9.76
C MET A 406 -5.56 5.59 -11.09
N ASP A 407 -6.02 6.18 -12.19
CA ASP A 407 -5.40 5.98 -13.49
C ASP A 407 -3.94 6.44 -13.40
N ASN A 408 -3.08 5.77 -14.15
CA ASN A 408 -1.64 5.97 -14.16
C ASN A 408 -0.98 5.88 -12.77
N LEU A 409 -1.62 5.14 -11.85
CA LEU A 409 -1.25 5.03 -10.43
C LEU A 409 -1.27 6.38 -9.68
N GLU A 410 -1.88 7.43 -10.21
CA GLU A 410 -1.74 8.81 -9.70
C GLU A 410 -2.10 8.97 -8.21
N ASN A 411 -3.15 8.28 -7.76
CA ASN A 411 -3.71 8.44 -6.43
C ASN A 411 -3.95 9.94 -6.11
N PHE A 412 -4.55 10.66 -7.07
CA PHE A 412 -4.58 12.12 -7.10
C PHE A 412 -6.01 12.67 -6.97
N PRO A 413 -6.30 13.60 -6.04
CA PRO A 413 -7.65 14.11 -5.82
C PRO A 413 -8.16 15.00 -6.96
N THR A 414 -9.35 14.67 -7.49
CA THR A 414 -9.99 15.42 -8.58
C THR A 414 -11.33 16.05 -8.17
N ALA A 415 -11.90 15.63 -7.04
CA ALA A 415 -13.08 16.23 -6.43
C ALA A 415 -13.08 16.08 -4.92
N VAL A 416 -13.62 17.07 -4.21
CA VAL A 416 -13.78 17.08 -2.74
C VAL A 416 -15.22 17.32 -2.33
N GLY A 417 -15.50 17.19 -1.03
CA GLY A 417 -16.83 17.37 -0.44
C GLY A 417 -17.28 16.19 0.43
N GLY A 418 -16.39 15.23 0.69
CA GLY A 418 -16.62 14.12 1.58
C GLY A 418 -16.35 14.48 3.06
N SER A 419 -16.04 13.46 3.84
CA SER A 419 -15.64 13.57 5.24
C SER A 419 -14.55 12.54 5.56
N GLN A 420 -14.05 12.57 6.79
CA GLN A 420 -13.09 11.57 7.29
C GLN A 420 -13.60 10.13 7.18
N THR A 421 -14.92 9.91 7.08
CA THR A 421 -15.54 8.57 7.08
C THR A 421 -16.40 8.29 5.85
N THR A 422 -16.28 9.10 4.79
CA THR A 422 -17.03 8.92 3.54
C THR A 422 -16.10 8.94 2.32
N TYR A 423 -16.50 8.25 1.24
CA TYR A 423 -15.73 8.15 0.00
C TYR A 423 -14.29 7.67 0.20
N TRP A 424 -13.28 8.42 -0.23
CA TRP A 424 -11.88 7.99 -0.20
C TRP A 424 -11.19 8.24 1.14
N CYS A 425 -11.83 8.96 2.07
CA CYS A 425 -11.25 9.31 3.39
C CYS A 425 -9.84 9.94 3.29
N ALA A 426 -9.57 10.60 2.16
CA ALA A 426 -8.29 11.20 1.83
C ALA A 426 -8.45 12.70 1.79
N TYR A 427 -7.72 13.43 2.63
CA TYR A 427 -7.80 14.89 2.63
C TYR A 427 -6.86 15.49 1.58
N TYR A 428 -7.35 16.52 0.88
CA TYR A 428 -6.61 17.22 -0.15
C TYR A 428 -6.45 18.70 0.19
N TRP A 429 -5.23 19.22 0.10
CA TRP A 429 -4.92 20.64 0.26
C TRP A 429 -4.39 21.23 -1.05
N ASN A 430 -5.24 21.95 -1.78
CA ASN A 430 -4.82 22.87 -2.84
C ASN A 430 -5.04 24.32 -2.38
N THR A 431 -4.27 24.77 -1.40
CA THR A 431 -4.51 26.05 -0.71
C THR A 431 -3.50 27.14 -1.06
N SER A 432 -2.54 26.86 -1.96
CA SER A 432 -1.47 27.82 -2.31
C SER A 432 -2.03 29.13 -2.87
N GLY A 433 -3.11 29.07 -3.65
CA GLY A 433 -3.70 30.22 -4.33
C GLY A 433 -2.81 30.84 -5.41
N ALA A 434 -1.73 30.15 -5.79
CA ALA A 434 -0.90 30.56 -6.92
C ALA A 434 -1.71 30.45 -8.22
N THR A 435 -1.32 31.24 -9.23
CA THR A 435 -1.92 31.23 -10.58
C THR A 435 -0.93 30.80 -11.66
N SER A 436 0.30 30.48 -11.27
CA SER A 436 1.36 29.95 -12.14
C SER A 436 2.47 29.32 -11.30
N GLY A 437 3.41 28.64 -11.96
CA GLY A 437 4.54 27.98 -11.31
C GLY A 437 4.26 26.52 -10.96
N PHE A 438 5.03 25.99 -10.01
CA PHE A 438 4.99 24.58 -9.63
C PHE A 438 4.91 24.42 -8.12
N ARG A 439 4.25 23.35 -7.66
CA ARG A 439 4.14 22.99 -6.25
C ARG A 439 4.54 21.53 -6.06
N LEU A 440 5.07 21.20 -4.89
CA LEU A 440 5.37 19.82 -4.52
C LEU A 440 4.09 19.07 -4.19
N CYS A 441 4.10 17.76 -4.42
CA CYS A 441 3.19 16.84 -3.76
C CYS A 441 3.80 16.42 -2.41
N LEU A 442 3.09 16.67 -1.31
CA LEU A 442 3.41 16.10 0.01
C LEU A 442 2.34 15.09 0.39
N ARG A 443 2.71 13.88 0.84
CA ARG A 443 1.74 12.83 1.18
C ARG A 443 1.74 12.42 2.65
N GLY A 444 0.62 11.87 3.10
CA GLY A 444 0.50 11.12 4.36
C GLY A 444 0.06 11.93 5.58
N GLY A 445 0.35 13.23 5.65
CA GLY A 445 0.07 14.03 6.85
C GLY A 445 1.11 13.85 7.96
N SER A 446 1.07 14.77 8.93
CA SER A 446 2.00 14.87 10.05
C SER A 446 1.30 14.73 11.41
N VAL A 447 2.08 14.82 12.48
CA VAL A 447 1.63 14.65 13.87
C VAL A 447 0.43 15.52 14.25
N SER A 448 0.28 16.70 13.64
CA SER A 448 -0.78 17.66 13.98
C SER A 448 -2.02 17.60 13.08
N ASP A 449 -2.01 16.76 12.05
CA ASP A 449 -3.04 16.81 11.01
C ASP A 449 -4.27 15.95 11.36
N GLY A 450 -4.20 15.12 12.40
CA GLY A 450 -5.36 14.41 12.94
C GLY A 450 -6.04 13.51 11.91
N GLY A 451 -7.36 13.66 11.82
CA GLY A 451 -8.22 12.94 10.88
C GLY A 451 -7.95 13.23 9.40
N HIS A 452 -7.11 14.22 9.08
CA HIS A 452 -6.74 14.53 7.70
C HIS A 452 -5.61 13.63 7.17
N CYS A 453 -4.88 12.92 8.04
CA CYS A 453 -3.85 11.97 7.64
C CYS A 453 -4.44 10.75 6.92
N GLY A 454 -3.63 10.08 6.11
CA GLY A 454 -4.04 8.82 5.47
C GLY A 454 -3.16 8.43 4.30
N LEU A 455 -3.38 7.21 3.78
CA LEU A 455 -2.57 6.65 2.70
C LEU A 455 -2.66 7.43 1.37
N SER A 456 -3.73 8.21 1.20
CA SER A 456 -3.98 9.03 0.00
C SER A 456 -4.11 10.53 0.31
N ALA A 457 -3.79 10.96 1.54
CA ALA A 457 -3.77 12.38 1.87
C ALA A 457 -2.67 13.10 1.08
N LEU A 458 -2.99 14.24 0.46
CA LEU A 458 -2.10 14.96 -0.45
C LEU A 458 -2.19 16.48 -0.26
N SER A 459 -1.03 17.14 -0.17
CA SER A 459 -0.93 18.60 -0.11
C SER A 459 -0.05 19.15 -1.22
N ASP A 460 -0.60 20.11 -1.97
CA ASP A 460 0.04 20.80 -3.10
C ASP A 460 0.32 22.28 -2.76
N TYR A 461 0.48 22.59 -1.46
CA TYR A 461 0.65 23.96 -0.97
C TYR A 461 2.10 24.47 -1.14
N GLY A 462 3.09 23.61 -0.91
CA GLY A 462 4.50 23.98 -0.83
C GLY A 462 5.13 24.28 -2.19
N ASP A 463 5.96 25.33 -2.26
CA ASP A 463 6.83 25.55 -3.43
C ASP A 463 7.84 24.40 -3.61
N VAL A 464 8.32 24.22 -4.85
CA VAL A 464 9.28 23.16 -5.21
C VAL A 464 10.61 23.18 -4.44
N SER A 465 10.95 24.32 -3.83
CA SER A 465 12.13 24.51 -3.00
C SER A 465 11.91 24.24 -1.51
N LEU A 466 10.68 23.90 -1.09
CA LEU A 466 10.34 23.70 0.32
C LEU A 466 11.28 22.68 0.98
N ALA A 467 11.87 23.09 2.10
CA ALA A 467 12.55 22.23 3.05
C ALA A 467 11.97 22.54 4.44
N CYS A 468 11.30 21.56 5.05
CA CYS A 468 10.60 21.78 6.31
C CYS A 468 10.91 20.69 7.34
N VAL A 469 10.88 21.06 8.62
CA VAL A 469 11.21 20.20 9.77
C VAL A 469 10.17 19.10 10.01
N ASN A 470 8.91 19.32 9.62
CA ASN A 470 7.84 18.33 9.71
C ASN A 470 7.69 17.48 8.43
N CYS A 471 8.67 17.56 7.51
CA CYS A 471 8.69 16.81 6.25
C CYS A 471 9.97 15.96 6.16
N GLY A 472 9.81 14.71 5.72
CA GLY A 472 10.91 13.77 5.51
C GLY A 472 10.73 12.98 4.21
N ALA A 473 11.47 11.89 4.08
CA ALA A 473 11.36 10.98 2.94
C ALA A 473 11.48 9.52 3.40
N ALA A 474 10.87 8.60 2.64
CA ALA A 474 11.17 7.19 2.69
C ALA A 474 12.29 6.88 1.68
N LEU A 475 13.14 5.90 1.98
CA LEU A 475 13.96 5.24 0.97
C LEU A 475 13.09 4.18 0.28
N CYS A 476 12.90 4.31 -1.02
CA CYS A 476 12.12 3.43 -1.88
C CYS A 476 13.05 2.64 -2.82
N GLU A 477 12.63 1.44 -3.20
CA GLU A 477 13.36 0.53 -4.06
C GLU A 477 12.42 -0.20 -5.01
N ALA A 478 12.88 -0.41 -6.25
CA ALA A 478 12.28 -1.32 -7.21
C ALA A 478 13.38 -2.01 -8.03
N VAL A 479 13.22 -3.32 -8.24
CA VAL A 479 14.25 -4.17 -8.86
C VAL A 479 14.41 -3.94 -10.37
N GLU A 480 13.39 -3.36 -11.01
CA GLU A 480 13.30 -3.15 -12.45
C GLU A 480 12.42 -1.92 -12.74
N GLU A 481 12.36 -1.52 -14.01
CA GLU A 481 11.57 -0.38 -14.49
C GLU A 481 10.10 -0.47 -14.04
N TRP A 482 9.51 0.68 -13.72
CA TRP A 482 8.15 0.80 -13.26
C TRP A 482 7.40 1.90 -14.04
N PRO A 483 6.81 1.56 -15.20
CA PRO A 483 6.02 2.50 -15.96
C PRO A 483 4.67 2.76 -15.27
N VAL A 484 4.14 3.95 -15.50
CA VAL A 484 2.78 4.35 -15.04
C VAL A 484 1.72 4.13 -16.12
N GLU A 485 2.08 3.63 -17.30
CA GLU A 485 1.11 3.30 -18.35
C GLU A 485 0.68 1.83 -18.24
N PRO A 486 -0.63 1.54 -18.27
CA PRO A 486 -1.10 0.17 -18.25
C PRO A 486 -1.01 -0.48 -19.64
N VAL A 487 -0.86 -1.80 -19.66
CA VAL A 487 -0.82 -2.57 -20.91
C VAL A 487 -2.09 -3.40 -21.02
N TYR A 488 -2.78 -3.29 -22.16
CA TYR A 488 -3.94 -4.14 -22.44
C TYR A 488 -3.52 -5.58 -22.72
N VAL A 489 -4.22 -6.53 -22.12
CA VAL A 489 -4.03 -7.96 -22.37
C VAL A 489 -5.31 -8.52 -22.97
N ALA A 490 -5.21 -9.09 -24.17
CA ALA A 490 -6.36 -9.66 -24.87
C ALA A 490 -7.06 -10.78 -24.06
N ALA A 491 -8.38 -10.91 -24.26
CA ALA A 491 -9.25 -11.87 -23.58
C ALA A 491 -8.90 -13.33 -23.89
#